data_AF-A0A9D6EDN8-F1
#
_entry.id   AF-A0A9D6EDN8-F1
#
_cell.length_a   1.000
_cell.length_b   1.000
_cell.length_c   1.000
_cell.angle_alpha   90.00
_cell.angle_beta   90.00
_cell.angle_gamma   90.00
#
_symmetry.space_group_name_H-M   'P 1'
#
loop_
_entity.id
_entity.type
_entity.pdbx_description
1 polymer ?
#
loop_
_entity_poly.entity_id
_entity_poly.type
_entity_poly.pdbx_seq_one_letter_code
_entity_poly.pdbx_strand_id
1 'polypeptide(L)'
;MSWQNIKIFFSPRYLFNPYPSYDMKLMPYLLIFFGILLLLSIVSFILVVKKKKMPESAIWLRLQSWSGWSAGIGLVLLFFRYEGIVYLSMRLLLFAWIVIVLIWGVSHIFFYHKKYPAIKADFIIKKGKEKYFTRRKK
;
A
#
# COMPACT_ATOMS: atom_id res chain seq x y z
N MET A 1 -18.77 -6.53 -21.11
CA MET A 1 -18.94 -5.11 -20.69
C MET A 1 -18.82 -4.27 -21.96
N SER A 2 -19.88 -3.62 -22.43
CA SER A 2 -19.83 -2.85 -23.69
C SER A 2 -19.09 -1.52 -23.49
N TRP A 3 -18.40 -1.02 -24.53
CA TRP A 3 -17.61 0.22 -24.50
C TRP A 3 -18.40 1.46 -24.04
N GLN A 4 -19.73 1.44 -24.16
CA GLN A 4 -20.61 2.50 -23.69
C GLN A 4 -20.63 2.63 -22.15
N ASN A 5 -20.47 1.52 -21.43
CA ASN A 5 -20.46 1.52 -19.96
C ASN A 5 -19.23 2.23 -19.38
N ILE A 6 -18.08 2.13 -20.07
CA ILE A 6 -16.81 2.74 -19.63
C ILE A 6 -16.94 4.28 -19.59
N LYS A 7 -17.61 4.88 -20.59
CA LYS A 7 -17.79 6.34 -20.64
C LYS A 7 -18.65 6.87 -19.49
N ILE A 8 -19.58 6.07 -18.96
CA ILE A 8 -20.44 6.44 -17.84
C ILE A 8 -19.63 6.46 -16.53
N PHE A 9 -18.74 5.48 -16.33
CA PHE A 9 -17.87 5.41 -15.14
C PHE A 9 -16.91 6.59 -15.02
N PHE A 10 -16.41 7.12 -16.14
CA PHE A 10 -15.52 8.27 -16.17
C PHE A 10 -16.24 9.61 -16.35
N SER A 11 -17.57 9.64 -16.32
CA SER A 11 -18.31 10.89 -16.46
C SER A 11 -18.10 11.78 -15.21
N PRO A 12 -17.87 13.09 -15.36
CA PRO A 12 -17.72 14.00 -14.21
C PRO A 12 -18.94 13.94 -13.27
N ARG A 13 -20.15 13.81 -13.82
CA ARG A 13 -21.38 13.63 -13.03
C ARG A 13 -21.36 12.38 -12.15
N TYR A 14 -20.71 11.30 -12.58
CA TYR A 14 -20.60 10.07 -11.79
C TYR A 14 -19.51 10.14 -10.70
N LEU A 15 -18.36 10.74 -11.04
CA LEU A 15 -17.20 10.83 -10.14
C LEU A 15 -17.37 11.91 -9.06
N PHE A 16 -17.95 13.05 -9.44
CA PHE A 16 -18.17 14.20 -8.56
C PHE A 16 -19.58 14.23 -7.95
N ASN A 17 -20.33 13.12 -7.97
CA ASN A 17 -21.61 13.07 -7.31
C ASN A 17 -21.41 13.15 -5.78
N PRO A 18 -21.91 14.20 -5.10
CA PRO A 18 -21.82 14.33 -3.64
C PRO A 18 -22.74 13.38 -2.89
N TYR A 19 -23.77 12.85 -3.57
CA TYR A 19 -24.67 11.82 -3.06
C TYR A 19 -24.56 10.61 -3.96
N PRO A 20 -23.42 9.91 -3.96
CA PRO A 20 -23.36 8.63 -4.63
C PRO A 20 -24.43 7.77 -3.97
N SER A 21 -25.48 7.41 -4.71
CA SER A 21 -26.54 6.54 -4.22
C SER A 21 -25.92 5.41 -3.42
N TYR A 22 -26.56 5.02 -2.30
CA TYR A 22 -26.17 4.00 -1.31
C TYR A 22 -25.99 2.57 -1.90
N ASP A 23 -25.35 2.47 -3.06
CA ASP A 23 -24.93 1.25 -3.67
C ASP A 23 -23.73 0.71 -2.87
N MET A 24 -24.08 0.10 -1.74
CA MET A 24 -23.17 -0.56 -0.81
C MET A 24 -22.72 -1.93 -1.34
N LYS A 25 -23.13 -2.34 -2.55
CA LYS A 25 -22.76 -3.64 -3.13
C LYS A 25 -21.25 -3.85 -3.22
N LEU A 26 -20.51 -2.78 -3.52
CA LEU A 26 -19.03 -2.83 -3.61
C LEU A 26 -18.32 -2.66 -2.26
N MET A 27 -19.04 -2.23 -1.23
CA MET A 27 -18.49 -1.94 0.09
C MET A 27 -17.87 -3.15 0.79
N PRO A 28 -18.49 -4.35 0.85
CA PRO A 28 -17.86 -5.51 1.49
C PRO A 28 -16.56 -5.92 0.78
N TYR A 29 -16.50 -5.83 -0.56
CA TYR A 29 -15.28 -6.13 -1.32
C TYR A 29 -14.15 -5.16 -1.00
N LEU A 30 -14.45 -3.87 -0.92
CA LEU A 30 -13.47 -2.84 -0.53
C LEU A 30 -12.99 -3.05 0.91
N LEU A 31 -13.89 -3.41 1.82
CA LEU A 31 -13.57 -3.68 3.22
C LEU A 31 -12.67 -4.91 3.37
N ILE A 32 -12.96 -5.98 2.64
CA ILE A 32 -12.09 -7.17 2.56
C ILE A 32 -10.72 -6.79 1.99
N PHE A 33 -10.67 -6.03 0.89
CA PHE A 33 -9.43 -5.61 0.26
C PHE A 33 -8.52 -4.82 1.22
N PHE A 34 -9.05 -3.77 1.87
CA PHE A 34 -8.27 -3.00 2.84
C PHE A 34 -7.99 -3.78 4.13
N GLY A 35 -8.88 -4.71 4.52
CA GLY A 35 -8.65 -5.63 5.62
C GLY A 35 -7.45 -6.55 5.37
N ILE A 36 -7.33 -7.10 4.16
CA ILE A 36 -6.16 -7.91 3.75
C ILE A 36 -4.89 -7.05 3.76
N LEU A 37 -4.93 -5.81 3.27
CA LEU A 37 -3.79 -4.89 3.33
C LEU A 37 -3.38 -4.57 4.78
N LEU A 38 -4.34 -4.43 5.68
CA LEU A 38 -4.08 -4.20 7.10
C LEU A 38 -3.40 -5.42 7.73
N LEU A 39 -3.90 -6.62 7.47
CA LEU A 39 -3.24 -7.87 7.91
C LEU A 39 -1.83 -8.00 7.33
N LEU A 40 -1.64 -7.68 6.05
CA LEU A 40 -0.32 -7.68 5.40
C LEU A 40 0.64 -6.70 6.08
N SER A 41 0.16 -5.54 6.51
CA SER A 41 0.94 -4.55 7.27
C SER A 41 1.41 -5.13 8.60
N ILE A 42 0.51 -5.77 9.35
CA ILE A 42 0.81 -6.38 10.65
C ILE A 42 1.84 -7.50 10.49
N VAL A 43 1.63 -8.42 9.54
CA VAL A 43 2.57 -9.53 9.26
C VAL A 43 3.93 -8.98 8.84
N SER A 44 3.96 -7.97 7.97
CA SER A 44 5.20 -7.33 7.53
C SER A 44 5.94 -6.66 8.69
N PHE A 45 5.22 -5.98 9.60
CA PHE A 45 5.80 -5.38 10.80
C PHE A 45 6.48 -6.43 11.69
N ILE A 46 5.81 -7.55 11.96
CA ILE A 46 6.36 -8.67 12.75
C ILE A 46 7.65 -9.19 12.10
N LEU A 47 7.66 -9.33 10.77
CA LEU A 47 8.84 -9.79 10.03
C LEU A 47 9.98 -8.77 10.04
N VAL A 48 9.70 -7.47 9.98
CA VAL A 48 10.71 -6.41 10.15
C VAL A 48 11.38 -6.53 11.52
N VAL A 49 10.59 -6.67 12.59
CA VAL A 49 11.11 -6.77 13.95
C VAL A 49 11.97 -8.03 14.09
N LYS A 50 11.49 -9.18 13.60
CA LYS A 50 12.21 -10.47 13.68
C LYS A 50 13.49 -10.49 12.84
N LYS A 51 13.49 -9.85 11.66
CA LYS A 51 14.61 -9.90 10.69
C LYS A 51 15.41 -8.59 10.62
N LYS A 52 15.36 -7.73 11.63
CA LYS A 52 15.96 -6.38 11.63
C LYS A 52 17.42 -6.29 11.14
N LYS A 53 18.22 -7.34 11.33
CA LYS A 53 19.63 -7.40 10.90
C LYS A 53 19.84 -8.01 9.51
N MET A 54 18.79 -8.47 8.84
CA MET A 54 18.85 -9.05 7.50
C MET A 54 18.47 -8.01 6.45
N PRO A 55 19.05 -8.08 5.23
CA PRO A 55 18.71 -7.16 4.14
C PRO A 55 17.23 -7.27 3.73
N GLU A 56 16.62 -8.44 3.95
CA GLU A 56 15.18 -8.67 3.73
C GLU A 56 14.28 -7.73 4.53
N SER A 57 14.72 -7.24 5.70
CA SER A 57 13.94 -6.31 6.53
C SER A 57 13.62 -5.01 5.79
N ALA A 58 14.46 -4.59 4.84
CA ALA A 58 14.20 -3.40 4.03
C ALA A 58 12.99 -3.57 3.10
N ILE A 59 12.76 -4.80 2.59
CA ILE A 59 11.56 -5.10 1.78
C ILE A 59 10.34 -5.10 2.68
N TRP A 60 10.40 -5.82 3.81
CA TRP A 60 9.28 -5.93 4.74
C TRP A 60 8.89 -4.56 5.32
N LEU A 61 9.84 -3.67 5.55
CA LEU A 61 9.57 -2.31 6.04
C LEU A 61 8.82 -1.48 5.00
N ARG A 62 9.24 -1.56 3.73
CA ARG A 62 8.54 -0.89 2.63
C ARG A 62 7.14 -1.46 2.43
N LEU A 63 7.03 -2.78 2.42
CA LEU A 63 5.74 -3.46 2.27
C LEU A 63 4.79 -3.08 3.41
N GLN A 64 5.28 -3.09 4.65
CA GLN A 64 4.53 -2.66 5.83
C GLN A 64 4.03 -1.22 5.68
N SER A 65 4.92 -0.30 5.29
CA SER A 65 4.56 1.11 5.11
C SER A 65 3.51 1.28 4.01
N TRP A 66 3.73 0.68 2.84
CA TRP A 66 2.80 0.75 1.72
C TRP A 66 1.43 0.16 2.07
N SER A 67 1.40 -1.07 2.61
CA SER A 67 0.13 -1.72 2.97
C SER A 67 -0.57 -1.03 4.14
N GLY A 68 0.20 -0.52 5.11
CA GLY A 68 -0.32 0.18 6.28
C GLY A 68 -0.97 1.51 5.92
N TRP A 69 -0.29 2.35 5.13
CA TRP A 69 -0.86 3.62 4.66
C TRP A 69 -2.04 3.39 3.72
N SER A 70 -1.93 2.42 2.81
CA SER A 70 -3.01 2.06 1.87
C SER A 70 -4.27 1.61 2.60
N ALA A 71 -4.11 0.75 3.62
CA ALA A 71 -5.21 0.28 4.47
C ALA A 71 -5.78 1.40 5.36
N GLY A 72 -4.93 2.17 6.04
CA GLY A 72 -5.37 3.22 6.96
C GLY A 72 -6.21 4.28 6.25
N ILE A 73 -5.67 4.88 5.18
CA ILE A 73 -6.38 5.93 4.44
C ILE A 73 -7.59 5.32 3.69
N GLY A 74 -7.47 4.11 3.16
CA GLY A 74 -8.57 3.42 2.48
C GLY A 74 -9.76 3.13 3.39
N LEU A 75 -9.51 2.67 4.61
CA LEU A 75 -10.56 2.44 5.61
C LEU A 75 -11.18 3.75 6.11
N VAL A 76 -10.39 4.81 6.29
CA VAL A 76 -10.89 6.14 6.64
C VAL A 76 -11.82 6.69 5.55
N LEU A 77 -11.44 6.57 4.28
CA LEU A 77 -12.30 6.99 3.15
C LEU A 77 -13.57 6.15 3.07
N LEU A 78 -13.50 4.83 3.32
CA LEU A 78 -14.68 3.97 3.41
C LEU A 78 -15.59 4.37 4.57
N PHE A 79 -15.03 4.73 5.71
CA PHE A 79 -15.79 5.19 6.87
C PHE A 79 -16.54 6.49 6.56
N PHE A 80 -15.89 7.49 5.95
CA PHE A 80 -16.58 8.71 5.54
C PHE A 80 -17.66 8.48 4.50
N ARG A 81 -17.49 7.47 3.65
CA ARG A 81 -18.52 7.03 2.71
C ARG A 81 -19.70 6.34 3.40
N TYR A 82 -19.44 5.56 4.45
CA TYR A 82 -20.48 4.95 5.26
C TYR A 82 -21.34 6.00 5.97
N GLU A 83 -20.69 6.99 6.58
CA GLU A 83 -21.31 8.13 7.25
C GLU A 83 -21.97 9.13 6.28
N GLY A 84 -21.77 8.98 4.98
CA GLY A 84 -22.38 9.85 3.98
C GLY A 84 -21.88 11.29 4.00
N ILE A 85 -20.64 11.53 4.42
CA ILE A 85 -20.06 12.89 4.47
C ILE A 85 -19.92 13.43 3.04
N VAL A 86 -20.67 14.47 2.71
CA VAL A 86 -20.87 15.03 1.35
C VAL A 86 -19.58 15.11 0.51
N TYR A 87 -18.52 15.72 1.04
CA TYR A 87 -17.27 15.93 0.27
C TYR A 87 -16.29 14.76 0.37
N LEU A 88 -16.26 14.02 1.49
CA LEU A 88 -15.31 12.93 1.71
C LEU A 88 -15.81 11.57 1.22
N SER A 89 -17.11 11.44 0.95
CA SER A 89 -17.74 10.24 0.39
C SER A 89 -17.68 10.19 -1.15
N MET A 90 -17.19 11.24 -1.80
CA MET A 90 -17.13 11.33 -3.26
C MET A 90 -16.37 10.15 -3.85
N ARG A 91 -16.94 9.53 -4.89
CA ARG A 91 -16.34 8.37 -5.57
C ARG A 91 -14.96 8.69 -6.13
N LEU A 92 -14.75 9.94 -6.53
CA LEU A 92 -13.46 10.44 -6.99
C LEU A 92 -12.33 10.24 -5.98
N LEU A 93 -12.54 10.52 -4.69
CA LEU A 93 -11.49 10.42 -3.68
C LEU A 93 -11.03 8.98 -3.49
N LEU A 94 -11.98 8.05 -3.38
CA LEU A 94 -11.70 6.63 -3.26
C LEU A 94 -11.03 6.08 -4.54
N PHE A 95 -11.49 6.51 -5.72
CA PHE A 95 -10.87 6.13 -6.98
C PHE A 95 -9.45 6.67 -7.13
N ALA A 96 -9.24 7.97 -6.84
CA ALA A 96 -7.93 8.61 -6.86
C ALA A 96 -6.98 7.92 -5.87
N TRP A 97 -7.47 7.56 -4.69
CA TRP A 97 -6.68 6.81 -3.70
C TRP A 97 -6.24 5.44 -4.24
N ILE A 98 -7.15 4.68 -4.85
CA ILE A 98 -6.81 3.39 -5.47
C ILE A 98 -5.73 3.56 -6.55
N VAL A 99 -5.83 4.60 -7.40
CA VAL A 99 -4.82 4.89 -8.42
C VAL A 99 -3.46 5.20 -7.79
N ILE A 100 -3.42 6.01 -6.72
CA ILE A 100 -2.19 6.31 -5.98
C ILE A 100 -1.58 5.03 -5.40
N VAL A 101 -2.39 4.17 -4.78
CA VAL A 101 -1.95 2.88 -4.21
C VAL A 101 -1.33 1.99 -5.29
N LEU A 102 -1.93 1.94 -6.49
CA LEU A 102 -1.41 1.17 -7.62
C LEU A 102 -0.08 1.72 -8.13
N ILE A 103 0.03 3.03 -8.37
CA ILE A 103 1.28 3.68 -8.81
C ILE A 103 2.39 3.44 -7.78
N TRP A 104 2.05 3.59 -6.50
CA TRP A 104 3.00 3.36 -5.42
C TRP A 104 3.41 1.89 -5.32
N GLY A 105 2.48 0.95 -5.58
CA GLY A 105 2.76 -0.48 -5.67
C GLY A 105 3.75 -0.82 -6.79
N VAL A 106 3.59 -0.23 -7.98
CA VAL A 106 4.54 -0.41 -9.10
C VAL A 106 5.94 0.05 -8.72
N SER A 107 6.06 1.17 -7.99
CA SER A 107 7.37 1.65 -7.51
C SER A 107 8.07 0.66 -6.56
N HIS A 108 7.30 -0.14 -5.81
CA HIS A 108 7.82 -1.18 -4.92
C HIS A 108 8.34 -2.39 -5.71
N ILE A 109 7.63 -2.80 -6.75
CA ILE A 109 8.08 -3.87 -7.67
C ILE A 109 9.41 -3.46 -8.31
N PHE A 110 9.50 -2.23 -8.81
CA PHE A 110 10.75 -1.71 -9.38
C PHE A 110 11.90 -1.68 -8.36
N PHE A 111 11.61 -1.32 -7.11
CA PHE A 111 12.61 -1.38 -6.04
C PHE A 111 13.10 -2.82 -5.79
N TYR A 112 12.17 -3.78 -5.74
CA TYR A 112 12.51 -5.19 -5.53
C TYR A 112 13.41 -5.74 -6.64
N HIS A 113 13.11 -5.46 -7.90
CA HIS A 113 13.94 -5.97 -9.00
C HIS A 113 15.25 -5.20 -9.18
N LYS A 114 15.27 -3.87 -9.04
CA LYS A 114 16.44 -3.06 -9.38
C LYS A 114 17.37 -2.77 -8.20
N LYS A 115 16.82 -2.46 -7.02
CA LYS A 115 17.58 -1.95 -5.87
C LYS A 115 17.89 -3.01 -4.82
N TYR A 116 17.01 -3.98 -4.63
CA TYR A 116 17.24 -5.07 -3.67
C TYR A 116 18.50 -5.91 -3.92
N PRO A 117 18.85 -6.33 -5.17
CA PRO A 117 20.05 -7.15 -5.38
C PRO A 117 21.33 -6.42 -4.96
N ALA A 118 21.41 -5.10 -5.20
CA ALA A 118 22.54 -4.28 -4.76
C ALA A 118 22.66 -4.23 -3.23
N ILE A 119 21.54 -4.02 -2.51
CA ILE A 119 21.51 -4.01 -1.05
C ILE A 119 21.95 -5.36 -0.46
N LYS A 120 21.55 -6.46 -1.09
CA LYS A 120 21.96 -7.81 -0.67
C LYS A 120 23.47 -8.02 -0.85
N ALA A 121 24.04 -7.57 -1.98
CA ALA A 121 25.48 -7.67 -2.24
C ALA A 121 26.30 -6.85 -1.23
N ASP A 122 25.91 -5.60 -0.97
CA ASP A 122 26.56 -4.73 0.01
C ASP A 122 26.51 -5.31 1.43
N PHE A 123 25.39 -5.95 1.78
CA PHE A 123 25.25 -6.62 3.08
C PHE A 123 26.23 -7.79 3.25
N ILE A 124 26.44 -8.59 2.20
CA ILE A 124 27.41 -9.71 2.21
C ILE A 124 28.84 -9.17 2.37
N ILE A 125 29.20 -8.13 1.60
CA ILE A 125 30.51 -7.49 1.68
C ILE A 125 30.75 -6.92 3.09
N LYS A 126 29.76 -6.24 3.66
CA LYS A 126 29.85 -5.65 5.00
C LYS A 126 30.02 -6.72 6.09
N LYS A 127 29.23 -7.80 6.04
CA LYS A 127 29.40 -8.95 6.94
C LYS A 127 30.78 -9.60 6.79
N GLY A 128 31.29 -9.69 5.56
CA GLY A 128 32.65 -10.16 5.29
C GLY A 128 33.69 -9.29 5.98
N LYS A 129 33.64 -7.97 5.78
CA LYS A 129 34.56 -7.01 6.42
C LYS A 129 34.49 -7.06 7.95
N GLU A 130 33.28 -7.14 8.53
CA GLU A 130 33.09 -7.27 9.98
C GLU A 130 33.70 -8.55 10.57
N LYS A 131 33.81 -9.64 9.78
CA LYS A 131 34.46 -10.89 10.21
C LYS A 131 35.98 -10.74 10.35
N TYR A 132 36.61 -9.92 9.52
CA TYR A 132 38.08 -9.77 9.47
C TYR A 132 38.60 -8.54 10.21
N PHE A 133 37.79 -7.49 10.35
CA PHE A 133 38.10 -6.33 11.17
C PHE A 133 37.36 -6.45 12.50
N THR A 134 37.97 -7.12 13.48
CA THR A 134 37.47 -7.11 14.86
C THR A 134 37.44 -5.66 15.34
N ARG A 135 36.26 -5.18 15.74
CA ARG A 135 36.09 -3.88 16.37
C ARG A 135 37.09 -3.76 17.53
N ARG A 136 38.08 -2.87 17.43
CA ARG A 136 38.77 -2.35 18.62
C ARG A 136 37.67 -1.74 19.49
N LYS A 137 37.39 -2.38 20.64
CA LYS A 137 36.55 -1.82 21.68
C LYS A 137 37.22 -0.52 22.14
N LYS A 138 36.53 0.61 21.96
CA LYS A 138 36.77 1.81 22.76
C LYS A 138 35.91 1.72 24.00
#